data_AF-A0A937WD49-F1
#
_entry.id   AF-A0A937WD49-F1
#
_cell.length_a   1.000
_cell.length_b   1.000
_cell.length_c   1.000
_cell.angle_alpha   90.00
_cell.angle_beta   90.00
_cell.angle_gamma   90.00
#
_symmetry.space_group_name_H-M   'P 1'
#
loop_
_entity.id
_entity.type
_entity.pdbx_description
1 polymer ?
#
loop_
_entity_poly.entity_id
_entity_poly.type
_entity_poly.pdbx_seq_one_letter_code
_entity_poly.pdbx_strand_id
1 'polypeptide(L)'
;MEKLDELLVLAGIPKYSDHKELLFKHLMRLPGRLFLDRMIAVAQVQTPTDWLMRKTYLLNKYKEILGEFPPKTPLNPKTIGIIEKDDYLIEKLIFESRPRFYVTANLYVPKDRDFPVPAVVCPLGHWEKGKAEPEVQARLIGLAKKGYVALAYDPIGQGERLQYYTAELGKSIVGGPVNEHTMAGNQCFLTGATLAQYRIFLCVLTKNSEWVSKRTRHLGWHQSRRLSLLTN
;
A
#
# COMPACT_ATOMS: atom_id res chain seq x y z
N MET A 1 22.36 -0.30 42.83
CA MET A 1 22.41 0.33 41.49
C MET A 1 23.88 0.50 41.10
N GLU A 2 24.64 -0.61 41.10
CA GLU A 2 26.11 -0.55 41.30
C GLU A 2 26.85 -1.69 40.57
N LYS A 3 26.21 -2.33 39.57
CA LYS A 3 26.77 -3.51 38.86
C LYS A 3 26.65 -3.43 37.33
N LEU A 4 26.38 -2.27 36.76
CA LEU A 4 26.40 -2.09 35.30
C LEU A 4 27.77 -1.67 34.76
N ASP A 5 28.66 -1.19 35.62
CA ASP A 5 29.94 -0.61 35.20
C ASP A 5 31.03 -1.65 34.86
N GLU A 6 30.89 -2.90 35.32
CA GLU A 6 31.90 -3.96 35.09
C GLU A 6 31.92 -4.54 33.66
N LEU A 7 30.93 -4.20 32.81
CA LEU A 7 30.86 -4.68 31.42
C LEU A 7 31.21 -3.61 30.37
N LEU A 8 31.62 -2.42 30.80
CA LEU A 8 31.99 -1.32 29.92
C LEU A 8 33.48 -1.40 29.54
N VAL A 9 33.87 -2.45 28.81
CA VAL A 9 35.24 -2.72 28.35
C VAL A 9 35.84 -1.58 27.50
N LEU A 10 34.99 -0.70 26.98
CA LEU A 10 35.37 0.44 26.12
C LEU A 10 35.21 1.81 26.80
N ALA A 11 34.72 1.87 28.04
CA ALA A 11 34.59 3.15 28.75
C ALA A 11 35.98 3.73 29.07
N GLY A 12 36.13 5.04 28.89
CA GLY A 12 37.38 5.75 29.18
C GLY A 12 38.46 5.67 28.09
N ILE A 13 38.28 4.87 27.03
CA ILE A 13 39.19 4.89 25.88
C ILE A 13 38.72 5.99 24.91
N PRO A 14 39.47 7.09 24.68
CA PRO A 14 39.01 8.23 23.87
C PRO A 14 38.64 7.85 22.43
N LYS A 15 39.27 6.81 21.88
CA LYS A 15 38.97 6.25 20.55
C LYS A 15 37.60 5.56 20.46
N TYR A 16 37.05 5.13 21.59
CA TYR A 16 35.78 4.41 21.69
C TYR A 16 34.78 5.14 22.60
N SER A 17 34.98 6.44 22.85
CA SER A 17 34.06 7.24 23.66
C SER A 17 32.65 7.32 23.04
N ASP A 18 32.54 7.04 21.73
CA ASP A 18 31.30 6.98 20.97
C ASP A 18 30.85 5.53 20.66
N HIS A 19 31.32 4.53 21.41
CA HIS A 19 31.02 3.11 21.13
C HIS A 19 29.52 2.80 20.98
N LYS A 20 28.65 3.51 21.72
CA LYS A 20 27.19 3.41 21.61
C LYS A 20 26.63 3.88 20.26
N GLU A 21 27.36 4.76 19.58
CA GLU A 21 27.00 5.31 18.27
C GLU A 21 27.74 4.62 17.12
N LEU A 22 28.73 3.74 17.37
CA LEU A 22 29.54 3.15 16.30
C LEU A 22 28.70 2.39 15.27
N LEU A 23 27.75 1.56 15.73
CA LEU A 23 26.85 0.84 14.83
C LEU A 23 25.99 1.82 14.03
N PHE A 24 25.39 2.80 14.70
CA PHE A 24 24.57 3.82 14.05
C PHE A 24 25.38 4.60 13.00
N LYS A 25 26.57 5.09 13.36
CA LYS A 25 27.49 5.81 12.46
C LYS A 25 27.93 4.94 11.29
N HIS A 26 28.25 3.67 11.52
CA HIS A 26 28.56 2.73 10.45
C HIS A 26 27.38 2.57 9.49
N LEU A 27 26.19 2.27 10.03
CA LEU A 27 24.97 2.12 9.24
C LEU A 27 24.62 3.41 8.49
N MET A 28 24.85 4.60 9.06
CA MET A 28 24.59 5.88 8.41
C MET A 28 25.63 6.26 7.34
N ARG A 29 26.85 5.71 7.39
CA ARG A 29 27.86 5.90 6.32
C ARG A 29 27.47 5.15 5.04
N LEU A 30 26.81 3.99 5.16
CA LEU A 30 26.43 3.17 4.00
C LEU A 30 25.47 3.91 3.04
N PRO A 31 24.35 4.52 3.50
CA PRO A 31 23.49 5.35 2.66
C PRO A 31 24.21 6.51 2.00
N GLY A 32 25.16 7.15 2.69
CA GLY A 32 25.92 8.27 2.13
C GLY A 32 26.70 7.87 0.88
N ARG A 33 27.40 6.73 0.94
CA ARG A 33 28.10 6.18 -0.22
C ARG A 33 27.15 5.78 -1.34
N LEU A 34 26.10 5.03 -1.02
CA LEU A 34 25.10 4.59 -2.01
C LEU A 34 24.38 5.77 -2.67
N PHE A 35 24.15 6.85 -1.93
CA PHE A 35 23.55 8.08 -2.43
C PHE A 35 24.48 8.77 -3.44
N LEU A 36 25.76 8.88 -3.14
CA LEU A 36 26.75 9.44 -4.06
C LEU A 36 26.90 8.59 -5.33
N ASP A 37 27.02 7.27 -5.18
CA ASP A 37 27.10 6.34 -6.31
C ASP A 37 25.85 6.47 -7.19
N ARG A 38 24.66 6.59 -6.57
CA ARG A 38 23.40 6.87 -7.28
C ARG A 38 23.46 8.21 -8.01
N MET A 39 23.93 9.28 -7.39
CA MET A 39 24.02 10.61 -8.02
C MET A 39 24.89 10.57 -9.28
N ILE A 40 26.08 9.96 -9.20
CA ILE A 40 26.98 9.79 -10.34
C ILE A 40 26.29 9.00 -11.45
N ALA A 41 25.67 7.86 -11.11
CA ALA A 41 24.99 7.00 -12.08
C ALA A 41 23.73 7.64 -12.69
N VAL A 42 23.10 8.63 -12.03
CA VAL A 42 22.01 9.42 -12.62
C VAL A 42 22.56 10.48 -13.56
N ALA A 43 23.63 11.17 -13.17
CA ALA A 43 24.26 12.22 -13.98
C ALA A 43 24.81 11.69 -15.32
N GLN A 44 25.14 10.40 -15.40
CA GLN A 44 25.58 9.75 -16.63
C GLN A 44 24.43 9.41 -17.62
N VAL A 45 23.17 9.54 -17.21
CA VAL A 45 22.03 9.28 -18.11
C VAL A 45 21.79 10.50 -18.99
N GLN A 46 22.22 10.45 -20.24
CA GLN A 46 22.14 11.57 -21.18
C GLN A 46 21.24 11.26 -22.39
N THR A 47 21.06 9.99 -22.72
CA THR A 47 20.31 9.55 -23.90
C THR A 47 19.13 8.64 -23.54
N PRO A 48 18.16 8.46 -24.47
CA PRO A 48 17.11 7.45 -24.30
C PRO A 48 17.64 6.04 -24.06
N THR A 49 18.77 5.67 -24.68
CA THR A 49 19.41 4.37 -24.49
C THR A 49 19.95 4.21 -23.06
N ASP A 50 20.63 5.24 -22.52
CA ASP A 50 21.11 5.23 -21.14
C ASP A 50 19.96 5.09 -20.15
N TRP A 51 18.83 5.75 -20.44
CA TRP A 51 17.63 5.61 -19.64
C TRP A 51 17.09 4.18 -19.68
N LEU A 52 17.02 3.53 -20.85
CA LEU A 52 16.56 2.14 -20.95
C LEU A 52 17.48 1.17 -20.18
N MET A 53 18.80 1.38 -20.22
CA MET A 53 19.76 0.61 -19.43
C MET A 53 19.52 0.82 -17.93
N ARG A 54 19.40 2.08 -17.48
CA ARG A 54 19.14 2.40 -16.08
C ARG A 54 17.79 1.87 -15.60
N LYS A 55 16.74 1.98 -16.41
CA LYS A 55 15.42 1.41 -16.11
C LYS A 55 15.53 -0.09 -15.86
N THR A 56 16.26 -0.81 -16.71
CA THR A 56 16.47 -2.26 -16.57
C THR A 56 17.21 -2.58 -15.27
N TYR A 57 18.29 -1.86 -14.99
CA TYR A 57 19.02 -1.98 -13.71
C TYR A 57 18.10 -1.74 -12.50
N LEU A 58 17.32 -0.65 -12.50
CA LEU A 58 16.42 -0.30 -11.40
C LEU A 58 15.36 -1.38 -11.20
N LEU A 59 14.73 -1.88 -12.27
CA LEU A 59 13.73 -2.94 -12.19
C LEU A 59 14.32 -4.23 -11.61
N ASN A 60 15.56 -4.59 -11.98
CA ASN A 60 16.23 -5.75 -11.41
C ASN A 60 16.55 -5.55 -9.92
N LYS A 61 17.04 -4.35 -9.55
CA LYS A 61 17.28 -4.02 -8.13
C LYS A 61 16.01 -4.00 -7.30
N TYR A 62 14.89 -3.51 -7.84
CA TYR A 62 13.60 -3.60 -7.15
C TYR A 62 13.16 -5.05 -6.94
N LYS A 63 13.34 -5.94 -7.92
CA LYS A 63 13.03 -7.38 -7.76
C LYS A 63 13.89 -8.03 -6.68
N GLU A 64 15.18 -7.72 -6.65
CA GLU A 64 16.12 -8.21 -5.64
C GLU A 64 15.71 -7.76 -4.22
N ILE A 65 15.40 -6.48 -4.03
CA ILE A 65 15.05 -5.91 -2.72
C ILE A 65 13.67 -6.37 -2.24
N LEU A 66 12.68 -6.43 -3.14
CA LEU A 66 11.30 -6.81 -2.79
C LEU A 66 11.13 -8.32 -2.62
N GLY A 67 12.01 -9.12 -3.23
CA GLY A 67 11.84 -10.56 -3.38
C GLY A 67 10.79 -10.91 -4.44
N GLU A 68 10.64 -12.22 -4.70
CA GLU A 68 9.68 -12.70 -5.70
C GLU A 68 8.23 -12.51 -5.24
N PHE A 69 7.39 -12.02 -6.14
CA PHE A 69 5.95 -12.00 -5.89
C PHE A 69 5.37 -13.41 -6.03
N PRO A 70 4.44 -13.80 -5.13
CA PRO A 70 3.75 -15.08 -5.28
C PRO A 70 2.92 -15.09 -6.57
N PRO A 71 2.52 -16.29 -7.04
CA PRO A 71 1.63 -16.40 -8.19
C PRO A 71 0.32 -15.66 -7.92
N LYS A 72 -0.26 -15.09 -8.99
CA LYS A 72 -1.58 -14.44 -8.90
C LYS A 72 -2.64 -15.49 -8.61
N THR A 73 -3.54 -15.19 -7.68
CA THR A 73 -4.71 -16.01 -7.37
C THR A 73 -5.99 -15.25 -7.68
N PRO A 74 -7.14 -15.93 -7.88
CA PRO A 74 -8.43 -15.27 -8.01
C PRO A 74 -8.70 -14.33 -6.82
N LEU A 75 -9.23 -13.13 -7.09
CA LEU A 75 -9.50 -12.15 -6.05
C LEU A 75 -10.74 -12.45 -5.21
N ASN A 76 -11.64 -13.32 -5.67
CA ASN A 76 -12.89 -13.66 -4.98
C ASN A 76 -13.63 -12.45 -4.36
N PRO A 77 -13.86 -11.36 -5.11
CA PRO A 77 -14.39 -10.12 -4.55
C PRO A 77 -15.87 -10.27 -4.22
N LYS A 78 -16.26 -9.77 -3.05
CA LYS A 78 -17.64 -9.74 -2.55
C LYS A 78 -18.05 -8.32 -2.23
N THR A 79 -19.22 -7.92 -2.72
CA THR A 79 -19.87 -6.68 -2.30
C THR A 79 -20.67 -6.97 -1.04
N ILE A 80 -20.29 -6.33 0.06
CA ILE A 80 -20.91 -6.52 1.37
C ILE A 80 -21.88 -5.39 1.73
N GLY A 81 -22.00 -4.38 0.87
CA GLY A 81 -22.99 -3.32 1.00
C GLY A 81 -22.77 -2.22 -0.03
N ILE A 82 -23.80 -1.41 -0.22
CA ILE A 82 -23.79 -0.29 -1.15
C ILE A 82 -24.31 0.94 -0.41
N ILE A 83 -23.64 2.08 -0.59
CA ILE A 83 -24.13 3.39 -0.17
C ILE A 83 -24.49 4.15 -1.44
N GLU A 84 -25.78 4.41 -1.62
CA GLU A 84 -26.30 5.19 -2.75
C GLU A 84 -26.13 6.69 -2.46
N LYS A 85 -25.66 7.45 -3.44
CA LYS A 85 -25.64 8.92 -3.48
C LYS A 85 -26.26 9.39 -4.79
N ASP A 86 -26.51 10.68 -4.95
CA ASP A 86 -27.24 11.18 -6.11
C ASP A 86 -26.49 10.93 -7.42
N ASP A 87 -25.19 11.25 -7.45
CA ASP A 87 -24.34 11.24 -8.66
C ASP A 87 -23.29 10.11 -8.68
N TYR A 88 -23.21 9.31 -7.62
CA TYR A 88 -22.33 8.14 -7.53
C TYR A 88 -22.88 7.11 -6.53
N LEU A 89 -22.22 5.96 -6.43
CA LEU A 89 -22.43 5.01 -5.33
C LEU A 89 -21.08 4.56 -4.77
N ILE A 90 -21.11 4.04 -3.53
CA ILE A 90 -19.96 3.44 -2.88
C ILE A 90 -20.27 1.96 -2.64
N GLU A 91 -19.55 1.07 -3.31
CA GLU A 91 -19.59 -0.36 -2.99
C GLU A 91 -18.55 -0.65 -1.90
N LYS A 92 -19.00 -1.29 -0.82
CA LYS A 92 -18.11 -1.85 0.22
C LYS A 92 -17.71 -3.25 -0.21
N LEU A 93 -16.42 -3.51 -0.26
CA LEU A 93 -15.85 -4.72 -0.84
C LEU A 93 -14.93 -5.44 0.14
N ILE A 94 -14.96 -6.77 0.06
CA ILE A 94 -13.96 -7.65 0.62
C ILE A 94 -13.46 -8.56 -0.49
N PHE A 95 -12.14 -8.68 -0.64
CA PHE A 95 -11.52 -9.56 -1.63
C PHE A 95 -10.23 -10.16 -1.09
N GLU A 96 -9.72 -11.20 -1.74
CA GLU A 96 -8.52 -11.92 -1.37
C GLU A 96 -7.34 -11.44 -2.22
N SER A 97 -6.28 -10.90 -1.59
CA SER A 97 -5.04 -10.60 -2.32
C SER A 97 -4.13 -11.81 -2.44
N ARG A 98 -4.30 -12.78 -1.55
CA ARG A 98 -3.68 -14.12 -1.53
C ARG A 98 -4.74 -15.06 -0.93
N PRO A 99 -4.63 -16.39 -1.10
CA PRO A 99 -5.60 -17.32 -0.51
C PRO A 99 -5.78 -17.04 0.99
N ARG A 100 -7.03 -16.75 1.39
CA ARG A 100 -7.42 -16.41 2.77
C ARG A 100 -6.79 -15.13 3.35
N PHE A 101 -6.22 -14.26 2.51
CA PHE A 101 -5.67 -12.97 2.93
C PHE A 101 -6.55 -11.83 2.45
N TYR A 102 -7.49 -11.45 3.31
CA TYR A 102 -8.55 -10.52 2.98
C TYR A 102 -8.10 -9.06 2.99
N VAL A 103 -8.66 -8.31 2.04
CA VAL A 103 -8.49 -6.88 1.87
C VAL A 103 -9.86 -6.25 1.80
N THR A 104 -10.07 -5.23 2.62
CA THR A 104 -11.28 -4.42 2.63
C THR A 104 -11.08 -3.17 1.78
N ALA A 105 -12.11 -2.78 1.03
CA ALA A 105 -12.02 -1.67 0.10
C ALA A 105 -13.38 -0.98 -0.12
N ASN A 106 -13.31 0.26 -0.58
CA ASN A 106 -14.46 1.02 -1.06
C ASN A 106 -14.23 1.36 -2.54
N LEU A 107 -15.20 0.99 -3.38
CA LEU A 107 -15.23 1.34 -4.79
C LEU A 107 -16.27 2.44 -5.02
N TYR A 108 -15.81 3.58 -5.48
CA TYR A 108 -16.65 4.72 -5.83
C TYR A 108 -16.94 4.63 -7.32
N VAL A 109 -18.23 4.61 -7.67
CA VAL A 109 -18.71 4.36 -9.04
C VAL A 109 -19.62 5.51 -9.48
N PRO A 110 -19.32 6.20 -10.59
CA PRO A 110 -20.18 7.25 -11.11
C PRO A 110 -21.53 6.70 -11.59
N LYS A 111 -22.57 7.51 -11.47
CA LYS A 111 -23.88 7.26 -12.10
C LYS A 111 -23.96 7.96 -13.46
N ASP A 112 -24.90 7.51 -14.29
CA ASP A 112 -25.27 8.14 -15.57
C ASP A 112 -24.06 8.37 -16.48
N ARG A 113 -23.29 7.29 -16.70
CA ARG A 113 -22.14 7.26 -17.60
C ARG A 113 -22.22 6.03 -18.49
N ASP A 114 -21.81 6.21 -19.73
CA ASP A 114 -21.56 5.10 -20.63
C ASP A 114 -20.26 4.41 -20.23
N PHE A 115 -20.39 3.17 -19.78
CA PHE A 115 -19.26 2.35 -19.40
C PHE A 115 -18.66 1.64 -20.64
N PRO A 116 -17.35 1.32 -20.63
CA PRO A 116 -16.40 1.46 -19.53
C PRO A 116 -15.84 2.89 -19.38
N VAL A 117 -15.68 3.32 -18.13
CA VAL A 117 -14.98 4.57 -17.78
C VAL A 117 -13.58 4.31 -17.21
N PRO A 118 -12.66 5.30 -17.22
CA PRO A 118 -11.34 5.12 -16.64
C PRO A 118 -11.39 4.85 -15.13
N ALA A 119 -10.44 4.05 -14.64
CA ALA A 119 -10.38 3.64 -13.23
C ALA A 119 -9.08 4.10 -12.55
N VAL A 120 -9.17 4.50 -11.29
CA VAL A 120 -8.05 4.97 -10.47
C VAL A 120 -7.94 4.13 -9.19
N VAL A 121 -6.80 3.46 -9.02
CA VAL A 121 -6.45 2.80 -7.74
C VAL A 121 -5.74 3.83 -6.86
N CYS A 122 -6.31 4.10 -5.69
CA CYS A 122 -5.85 5.11 -4.75
C CYS A 122 -5.24 4.44 -3.50
N PRO A 123 -3.94 4.12 -3.49
CA PRO A 123 -3.26 3.72 -2.27
C PRO A 123 -3.32 4.85 -1.23
N LEU A 124 -3.28 4.46 0.04
CA LEU A 124 -3.46 5.38 1.16
C LEU A 124 -2.12 5.77 1.79
N GLY A 125 -2.04 7.02 2.26
CA GLY A 125 -1.02 7.44 3.22
C GLY A 125 -1.29 6.86 4.61
N HIS A 126 -0.55 7.31 5.62
CA HIS A 126 -0.61 6.81 7.00
C HIS A 126 -1.83 7.32 7.79
N TRP A 127 -3.04 7.13 7.23
CA TRP A 127 -4.31 7.51 7.84
C TRP A 127 -4.83 6.40 8.76
N GLU A 128 -5.16 6.74 10.00
CA GLU A 128 -5.60 5.77 11.01
C GLU A 128 -6.92 5.10 10.62
N LYS A 129 -7.87 5.89 10.13
CA LYS A 129 -9.17 5.40 9.65
C LYS A 129 -9.10 4.76 8.25
N GLY A 130 -7.91 4.70 7.64
CA GLY A 130 -7.70 4.10 6.33
C GLY A 130 -8.63 4.68 5.27
N LYS A 131 -9.36 3.81 4.55
CA LYS A 131 -10.27 4.20 3.46
C LYS A 131 -11.48 5.02 3.92
N ALA A 132 -11.74 5.07 5.23
CA ALA A 132 -12.81 5.85 5.84
C ALA A 132 -12.36 7.26 6.26
N GLU A 133 -11.09 7.62 6.07
CA GLU A 133 -10.61 8.97 6.40
C GLU A 133 -11.29 10.04 5.51
N PRO A 134 -11.78 11.18 6.05
CA PRO A 134 -12.50 12.20 5.29
C PRO A 134 -11.74 12.71 4.07
N GLU A 135 -10.43 12.97 4.19
CA GLU A 135 -9.57 13.45 3.11
C GLU A 135 -9.43 12.41 1.99
N VAL A 136 -9.36 11.13 2.38
CA VAL A 136 -9.37 10.02 1.44
C VAL A 136 -10.72 9.97 0.73
N GLN A 137 -11.82 9.97 1.46
CA GLN A 137 -13.17 9.94 0.88
C GLN A 137 -13.39 11.12 -0.07
N ALA A 138 -13.03 12.34 0.32
CA ALA A 138 -13.19 13.54 -0.50
C ALA A 138 -12.48 13.40 -1.86
N ARG A 139 -11.26 12.86 -1.88
CA ARG A 139 -10.52 12.57 -3.12
C ARG A 139 -11.26 11.56 -4.00
N LEU A 140 -11.75 10.47 -3.42
CA LEU A 140 -12.42 9.39 -4.16
C LEU A 140 -13.79 9.84 -4.70
N ILE A 141 -14.54 10.61 -3.90
CA ILE A 141 -15.79 11.25 -4.30
C ILE A 141 -15.54 12.23 -5.45
N GLY A 142 -14.51 13.07 -5.35
CA GLY A 142 -14.15 14.01 -6.41
C GLY A 142 -13.82 13.31 -7.73
N LEU A 143 -13.17 12.14 -7.68
CA LEU A 143 -12.92 11.30 -8.87
C LEU A 143 -14.22 10.72 -9.44
N ALA A 144 -15.10 10.17 -8.59
CA ALA A 144 -16.38 9.63 -9.02
C ALA A 144 -17.27 10.69 -9.68
N LYS A 145 -17.40 11.88 -9.09
CA LYS A 145 -18.15 13.00 -9.67
C LYS A 145 -17.60 13.46 -11.02
N LYS A 146 -16.28 13.29 -11.25
CA LYS A 146 -15.61 13.54 -12.54
C LYS A 146 -15.75 12.39 -13.55
N GLY A 147 -16.48 11.33 -13.22
CA GLY A 147 -16.74 10.19 -14.11
C GLY A 147 -15.72 9.06 -14.04
N TYR A 148 -14.82 9.05 -13.04
CA TYR A 148 -13.87 7.96 -12.84
C TYR A 148 -14.43 6.92 -11.88
N VAL A 149 -14.15 5.64 -12.14
CA VAL A 149 -14.24 4.63 -11.08
C VAL A 149 -13.02 4.75 -10.18
N ALA A 150 -13.19 4.80 -8.86
CA ALA A 150 -12.08 5.02 -7.95
C ALA A 150 -12.10 4.01 -6.79
N LEU A 151 -10.98 3.29 -6.60
CA LEU A 151 -10.83 2.24 -5.59
C LEU A 151 -9.87 2.69 -4.49
N ALA A 152 -10.32 2.67 -3.24
CA ALA A 152 -9.46 2.79 -2.07
C ALA A 152 -9.55 1.51 -1.24
N TYR A 153 -8.41 0.97 -0.80
CA TYR A 153 -8.35 -0.21 0.06
C TYR A 153 -7.53 0.10 1.30
N ASP A 154 -7.80 -0.61 2.40
CA ASP A 154 -7.00 -0.47 3.62
C ASP A 154 -5.65 -1.18 3.45
N PRO A 155 -4.51 -0.49 3.65
CA PRO A 155 -3.22 -1.15 3.79
C PRO A 155 -3.19 -2.02 5.06
N ILE A 156 -2.27 -2.99 5.11
CA ILE A 156 -2.00 -3.75 6.35
C ILE A 156 -1.61 -2.75 7.43
N GLY A 157 -2.29 -2.78 8.58
CA GLY A 157 -2.04 -1.89 9.70
C GLY A 157 -2.85 -0.58 9.69
N GLN A 158 -3.93 -0.48 8.91
CA GLN A 158 -4.80 0.70 8.84
C GLN A 158 -6.27 0.30 8.74
N GLY A 159 -7.17 1.17 9.20
CA GLY A 159 -8.62 0.99 9.06
C GLY A 159 -9.08 -0.36 9.59
N GLU A 160 -9.78 -1.14 8.76
CA GLU A 160 -10.29 -2.47 9.14
C GLU A 160 -9.21 -3.57 9.15
N ARG A 161 -7.95 -3.21 8.91
CA ARG A 161 -6.84 -4.15 8.76
C ARG A 161 -5.71 -3.89 9.75
N LEU A 162 -6.02 -3.32 10.91
CA LEU A 162 -5.10 -3.31 12.06
C LEU A 162 -4.66 -4.75 12.39
N GLN A 163 -3.38 -4.96 12.66
CA GLN A 163 -2.83 -6.30 12.97
C GLN A 163 -2.66 -6.51 14.47
N TYR A 164 -2.53 -5.42 15.24
CA TYR A 164 -2.33 -5.46 16.69
C TYR A 164 -3.49 -4.80 17.43
N TYR A 165 -4.71 -4.97 16.92
CA TYR A 165 -5.94 -4.44 17.52
C TYR A 165 -6.30 -5.19 18.81
N THR A 166 -6.81 -4.45 19.80
CA THR A 166 -7.44 -5.03 21.00
C THR A 166 -8.83 -4.44 21.17
N ALA A 167 -9.81 -5.28 21.50
CA ALA A 167 -11.19 -4.85 21.65
C ALA A 167 -11.35 -3.93 22.87
N GLU A 168 -10.55 -4.16 23.91
CA GLU A 168 -10.52 -3.39 25.16
C GLU A 168 -10.11 -1.94 24.92
N LEU A 169 -9.15 -1.68 24.03
CA LEU A 169 -8.69 -0.33 23.72
C LEU A 169 -9.40 0.29 22.52
N GLY A 170 -10.13 -0.51 21.72
CA GLY A 170 -10.74 -0.08 20.47
C GLY A 170 -9.72 0.39 19.42
N LYS A 171 -8.44 0.04 19.58
CA LYS A 171 -7.33 0.50 18.74
C LYS A 171 -6.12 -0.45 18.81
N SER A 172 -5.10 -0.13 18.03
CA SER A 172 -3.84 -0.86 18.02
C SER A 172 -3.02 -0.63 19.30
N ILE A 173 -2.43 -1.69 19.84
CA ILE A 173 -1.51 -1.62 20.99
C ILE A 173 -0.11 -1.12 20.62
N VAL A 174 0.25 -1.14 19.32
CA VAL A 174 1.56 -0.64 18.87
C VAL A 174 1.51 0.82 18.42
N GLY A 175 0.33 1.44 18.42
CA GLY A 175 0.12 2.84 18.04
C GLY A 175 -0.42 3.01 16.62
N GLY A 176 -0.15 4.16 16.01
CA GLY A 176 -0.72 4.53 14.71
C GLY A 176 -0.15 3.72 13.53
N PRO A 177 -0.61 4.01 12.30
CA PRO A 177 -0.26 3.25 11.10
C PRO A 177 1.25 3.00 10.92
N VAL A 178 2.08 4.02 11.16
CA VAL A 178 3.55 3.90 11.03
C VAL A 178 4.11 2.79 11.92
N ASN A 179 3.65 2.69 13.17
CA ASN A 179 4.12 1.68 14.11
C ASN A 179 3.56 0.29 13.79
N GLU A 180 2.29 0.19 13.40
CA GLU A 180 1.67 -1.03 12.88
C GLU A 180 2.51 -1.63 11.73
N HIS A 181 2.93 -0.78 10.79
CA HIS A 181 3.73 -1.20 9.63
C HIS A 181 5.15 -1.59 10.03
N THR A 182 5.75 -0.82 10.95
CA THR A 182 7.09 -1.13 11.47
C THR A 182 7.09 -2.49 12.15
N MET A 183 6.10 -2.77 13.01
CA MET A 183 6.02 -4.04 13.73
C MET A 183 5.81 -5.22 12.77
N ALA A 184 4.85 -5.11 11.85
CA ALA A 184 4.60 -6.15 10.85
C ALA A 184 5.80 -6.33 9.90
N GLY A 185 6.48 -5.24 9.54
CA GLY A 185 7.67 -5.23 8.69
C GLY A 185 8.87 -5.90 9.34
N ASN A 186 9.12 -5.64 10.61
CA ASN A 186 10.20 -6.30 11.38
C ASN A 186 10.03 -7.82 11.37
N GLN A 187 8.80 -8.31 11.55
CA GLN A 187 8.50 -9.73 11.47
C GLN A 187 8.72 -10.31 10.07
N CYS A 188 8.38 -9.55 9.02
CA CYS A 188 8.63 -9.96 7.64
C CYS A 188 10.13 -10.13 7.37
N PHE A 189 10.98 -9.21 7.82
CA PHE A 189 12.43 -9.29 7.60
C PHE A 189 13.06 -10.54 8.19
N LEU A 190 12.57 -11.02 9.34
CA LEU A 190 13.06 -12.27 9.97
C LEU A 190 12.81 -13.52 9.13
N THR A 191 11.86 -13.46 8.19
CA THR A 191 11.48 -14.57 7.31
C THR A 191 11.96 -14.38 5.87
N GLY A 192 12.83 -13.38 5.63
CA GLY A 192 13.32 -13.05 4.29
C GLY A 192 12.26 -12.37 3.40
N ALA A 193 11.12 -11.97 3.96
CA ALA A 193 10.07 -11.24 3.26
C ALA A 193 10.13 -9.74 3.56
N THR A 194 9.38 -8.94 2.81
CA THR A 194 9.23 -7.50 3.09
C THR A 194 7.76 -7.11 3.14
N LEU A 195 7.36 -6.22 4.05
CA LEU A 195 5.99 -5.70 4.07
C LEU A 195 5.66 -4.94 2.77
N ALA A 196 6.68 -4.34 2.14
CA ALA A 196 6.57 -3.72 0.82
C ALA A 196 6.12 -4.73 -0.25
N GLN A 197 6.62 -5.96 -0.21
CA GLN A 197 6.20 -7.02 -1.11
C GLN A 197 4.70 -7.29 -1.02
N TYR A 198 4.16 -7.42 0.19
CA TYR A 198 2.73 -7.64 0.42
C TYR A 198 1.89 -6.49 -0.12
N ARG A 199 2.32 -5.25 0.14
CA ARG A 199 1.61 -4.03 -0.27
C ARG A 199 1.64 -3.81 -1.77
N ILE A 200 2.80 -3.99 -2.42
CA ILE A 200 2.96 -3.80 -3.86
C ILE A 200 2.23 -4.92 -4.61
N PHE A 201 2.32 -6.17 -4.14
CA PHE A 201 1.60 -7.27 -4.77
C PHE A 201 0.09 -7.00 -4.85
N LEU A 202 -0.49 -6.45 -3.78
CA LEU A 202 -1.89 -6.01 -3.77
C LEU A 202 -2.19 -4.93 -4.83
N CYS A 203 -1.33 -3.91 -4.97
CA CYS A 203 -1.46 -2.91 -6.04
C CYS A 203 -1.39 -3.52 -7.45
N VAL A 204 -0.43 -4.42 -7.67
CA VAL A 204 -0.21 -5.06 -8.97
C VAL A 204 -1.39 -5.96 -9.35
N LEU A 205 -1.95 -6.67 -8.37
CA LEU A 205 -3.16 -7.46 -8.54
C LEU A 205 -4.36 -6.59 -8.88
N THR A 206 -4.60 -5.51 -8.15
CA THR A 206 -5.76 -4.64 -8.40
C THR A 206 -5.68 -3.93 -9.75
N LYS A 207 -4.50 -3.44 -10.16
CA LYS A 207 -4.29 -2.77 -11.46
C LYS A 207 -4.49 -3.71 -12.66
N ASN A 208 -4.06 -4.97 -12.54
CA ASN A 208 -4.17 -5.96 -13.62
C ASN A 208 -5.38 -6.89 -13.44
N SER A 209 -6.17 -6.70 -12.38
CA SER A 209 -7.35 -7.51 -12.18
C SER A 209 -8.32 -7.14 -13.28
N GLU A 210 -8.65 -8.14 -14.10
CA GLU A 210 -9.80 -8.07 -14.97
C GLU A 210 -11.04 -7.64 -14.18
N TRP A 211 -11.09 -7.81 -12.86
CA TRP A 211 -12.21 -7.38 -12.03
C TRP A 211 -12.52 -5.89 -12.11
N VAL A 212 -11.58 -4.95 -11.90
CA VAL A 212 -11.91 -3.50 -12.01
C VAL A 212 -12.37 -3.16 -13.44
N SER A 213 -11.70 -3.73 -14.44
CA SER A 213 -11.98 -3.53 -15.86
C SER A 213 -13.25 -4.24 -16.37
N LYS A 214 -13.62 -5.40 -15.80
CA LYS A 214 -14.86 -6.15 -16.07
C LYS A 214 -16.01 -5.57 -15.27
N ARG A 215 -15.77 -5.02 -14.08
CA ARG A 215 -16.78 -4.34 -13.26
C ARG A 215 -17.23 -3.06 -13.94
N THR A 216 -16.33 -2.24 -14.49
CA THR A 216 -16.75 -1.10 -15.34
C THR A 216 -17.65 -1.59 -16.49
N ARG A 217 -17.27 -2.66 -17.20
CA ARG A 217 -18.10 -3.26 -18.27
C ARG A 217 -19.43 -3.87 -17.78
N HIS A 218 -19.47 -4.49 -16.60
CA HIS A 218 -20.67 -5.11 -16.02
C HIS A 218 -21.61 -4.09 -15.36
N LEU A 219 -21.10 -2.97 -14.84
CA LEU A 219 -21.90 -1.91 -14.24
C LEU A 219 -22.81 -1.22 -15.28
N GLY A 220 -22.35 -1.12 -16.54
CA GLY A 220 -23.20 -0.71 -17.66
C GLY A 220 -24.41 -1.63 -17.88
N TRP A 221 -24.31 -2.91 -17.50
CA TRP A 221 -25.40 -3.90 -17.60
C TRP A 221 -26.43 -3.80 -16.46
N HIS A 222 -26.04 -3.29 -15.28
CA HIS A 222 -26.95 -3.11 -14.14
C HIS A 222 -27.67 -1.75 -14.17
N GLN A 223 -27.05 -0.69 -14.72
CA GLN A 223 -27.73 0.60 -14.90
C GLN A 223 -28.84 0.52 -15.96
N SER A 224 -28.64 -0.23 -17.06
CA SER A 224 -29.66 -0.38 -18.11
C SER A 224 -30.92 -1.13 -17.65
N ARG A 225 -30.82 -2.09 -16.73
CA ARG A 225 -31.98 -2.81 -16.16
C ARG A 225 -32.77 -2.04 -15.10
N ARG A 226 -32.17 -1.03 -14.43
CA ARG A 226 -32.92 -0.17 -13.50
C ARG A 226 -33.82 0.82 -14.25
N LEU A 227 -33.43 1.26 -15.45
CA LEU A 227 -34.30 2.08 -16.32
C LEU A 227 -35.51 1.30 -16.86
N SER A 228 -35.39 0.00 -17.15
CA SER A 228 -36.51 -0.82 -17.63
C SER A 228 -37.50 -1.26 -16.55
N LEU A 229 -37.20 -1.06 -15.26
CA LEU A 229 -38.08 -1.41 -14.13
C LEU A 229 -38.81 -0.19 -13.54
N LEU A 230 -38.52 1.02 -14.03
CA LEU A 230 -39.20 2.27 -13.68
C LEU A 230 -40.12 2.78 -14.81
N THR A 231 -40.19 2.03 -15.92
CA THR A 231 -41.17 2.24 -17.00
C THR A 231 -41.98 0.95 -17.17
N ASN A 232 -42.95 0.75 -16.28
CA ASN A 232 -44.16 -0.06 -16.48
C ASN A 232 -45.20 0.38 -15.45
#